data_AF-A0A962ASZ6-F1
#
_entry.id   AF-A0A962ASZ6-F1
#
_cell.length_a   1.000
_cell.length_b   1.000
_cell.length_c   1.000
_cell.angle_alpha   90.00
_cell.angle_beta   90.00
_cell.angle_gamma   90.00
#
_symmetry.space_group_name_H-M   'P 1'
#
loop_
_entity.id
_entity.type
_entity.pdbx_description
1 polymer ?
#
loop_
_entity_poly.entity_id
_entity_poly.type
_entity_poly.pdbx_seq_one_letter_code
_entity_poly.pdbx_strand_id
1 'polypeptide(L)'
;MNAPLVHVPTAKPLFSYRKYWAQRFGVAPFLPMSRAEMDALGWDSCDVILVTGDAYVDHPSFGMAIIGRLLEAQGFRVGIISQPDWRSPEAFKTLGKPNLFFGVTSGNM
;
A
#
# COMPACT_ATOMS: atom_id res chain seq x y z
N MET A 1 -41.12 20.68 17.32
CA MET A 1 -40.36 19.51 17.80
C MET A 1 -39.02 19.52 17.08
N ASN A 2 -37.92 19.83 17.76
CA ASN A 2 -36.59 19.80 17.15
C ASN A 2 -35.96 18.43 17.43
N ALA A 3 -35.54 17.74 16.36
CA ALA A 3 -34.79 16.50 16.47
C ALA A 3 -33.45 16.75 17.20
N PRO A 4 -32.98 15.84 18.06
CA PRO A 4 -31.72 16.00 18.75
C PRO A 4 -30.56 15.92 17.74
N LEU A 5 -29.62 16.85 17.85
CA LEU A 5 -28.38 16.84 17.07
C LEU A 5 -27.53 15.64 17.53
N VAL A 6 -27.33 14.67 16.65
CA VAL A 6 -26.39 13.56 16.88
C VAL A 6 -24.97 14.13 16.83
N HIS A 7 -24.26 14.09 17.95
CA HIS A 7 -22.84 14.43 17.98
C HIS A 7 -22.06 13.35 17.23
N VAL A 8 -21.67 13.63 15.98
CA VAL A 8 -20.75 12.78 15.23
C VAL A 8 -19.35 13.04 15.77
N PRO A 9 -18.64 12.05 16.33
CA PRO A 9 -17.27 12.24 16.79
C PRO A 9 -16.39 12.70 15.63
N THR A 10 -15.65 13.78 15.81
CA THR A 10 -14.68 14.25 14.80
C THR A 10 -13.59 13.19 14.61
N ALA A 11 -13.35 12.78 13.37
CA ALA A 11 -12.30 11.82 13.06
C ALA A 11 -10.92 12.37 13.45
N LYS A 12 -10.04 11.52 14.00
CA LYS A 12 -8.66 11.91 14.28
C LYS A 12 -7.94 12.29 12.97
N PRO A 13 -7.09 13.33 12.98
CA PRO A 13 -6.26 13.67 11.82
C PRO A 13 -5.41 12.48 11.36
N LEU A 14 -5.30 12.28 10.05
CA LEU A 14 -4.61 11.13 9.44
C LEU A 14 -3.14 10.97 9.90
N PHE A 15 -2.45 12.08 10.15
CA PHE A 15 -1.04 12.08 10.58
C PHE A 15 -0.86 12.13 12.11
N SER A 16 -1.95 12.04 12.88
CA SER A 16 -1.88 11.98 14.35
C SER A 16 -1.69 10.56 14.90
N TYR A 17 -1.82 9.54 14.04
CA TYR A 17 -1.61 8.16 14.42
C TYR A 17 -0.12 7.87 14.62
N ARG A 18 0.19 7.00 15.60
CA ARG A 18 1.54 6.47 15.76
C ARG A 18 1.89 5.65 14.52
N LYS A 19 3.00 6.01 13.87
CA LYS A 19 3.54 5.26 12.74
C LYS A 19 3.82 3.80 13.11
N TYR A 20 3.62 2.92 12.14
CA TYR A 20 3.89 1.49 12.25
C TYR A 20 5.39 1.23 12.50
N TRP A 21 5.70 0.09 13.12
CA TRP A 21 7.05 -0.20 13.63
C TRP A 21 8.11 -0.29 12.52
N ALA A 22 7.68 -0.64 11.30
CA ALA A 22 8.54 -0.87 10.14
C ALA A 22 9.08 0.43 9.52
N GLN A 23 8.65 1.61 10.01
CA GLN A 23 9.23 2.91 9.63
C GLN A 23 10.76 2.99 9.79
N ARG A 24 11.35 2.11 10.61
CA ARG A 24 12.80 2.00 10.82
C ARG A 24 13.57 1.61 9.55
N PHE A 25 12.92 0.99 8.56
CA PHE A 25 13.52 0.61 7.29
C PHE A 25 13.58 1.78 6.29
N GLY A 26 12.99 2.93 6.62
CA GLY A 26 12.92 4.08 5.72
C GLY A 26 11.90 3.89 4.60
N VAL A 27 12.02 4.75 3.58
CA VAL A 27 11.17 4.72 2.39
C VAL A 27 11.94 4.15 1.20
N ALA A 28 11.26 3.38 0.36
CA ALA A 28 11.78 2.82 -0.87
C ALA A 28 11.79 3.87 -1.99
N PRO A 29 12.83 3.91 -2.85
CA PRO A 29 12.84 4.80 -4.01
C PRO A 29 11.61 4.61 -4.91
N PHE A 30 11.21 3.36 -5.11
CA PHE A 30 9.97 2.92 -5.76
C PHE A 30 9.37 1.79 -4.93
N LEU A 31 8.05 1.58 -5.00
CA LEU A 31 7.45 0.40 -4.37
C LEU A 31 8.00 -0.87 -5.04
N PRO A 32 8.57 -1.83 -4.30
CA PRO A 32 9.14 -3.04 -4.89
C PRO A 32 8.07 -3.88 -5.58
N MET A 33 8.42 -4.42 -6.75
CA MET A 33 7.60 -5.33 -7.54
C MET A 33 8.18 -6.75 -7.61
N SER A 34 9.38 -6.95 -7.06
CA SER A 34 10.08 -8.22 -7.02
C SER A 34 10.71 -8.51 -5.66
N ARG A 35 11.07 -9.78 -5.43
CA ARG A 35 11.87 -10.18 -4.26
C ARG A 35 13.25 -9.56 -4.22
N ALA A 36 13.92 -9.45 -5.37
CA ALA A 36 15.24 -8.84 -5.44
C ALA A 36 15.23 -7.37 -4.99
N GLU A 37 14.19 -6.61 -5.34
CA GLU A 37 14.03 -5.22 -4.87
C GLU A 37 13.73 -5.15 -3.37
N MET A 38 12.94 -6.09 -2.83
CA MET A 38 12.72 -6.18 -1.38
C MET A 38 14.02 -6.52 -0.63
N ASP A 39 14.82 -7.45 -1.16
CA ASP A 39 16.12 -7.81 -0.58
C ASP A 39 17.06 -6.59 -0.57
N ALA A 40 17.07 -5.78 -1.64
CA ALA A 40 17.83 -4.54 -1.71
C ALA A 40 17.37 -3.49 -0.68
N LEU A 41 16.09 -3.51 -0.29
CA LEU A 41 15.52 -2.69 0.78
C LEU A 41 15.73 -3.30 2.19
N GLY A 42 16.26 -4.51 2.28
CA GLY A 42 16.38 -5.27 3.54
C GLY A 42 15.03 -5.75 4.09
N TRP A 43 14.03 -5.92 3.23
CA TRP A 43 12.68 -6.34 3.61
C TRP A 43 12.49 -7.84 3.39
N ASP A 44 12.21 -8.58 4.47
CA ASP A 44 11.84 -10.00 4.39
C ASP A 44 10.42 -10.24 3.85
N SER A 45 9.56 -9.24 3.96
CA SER A 45 8.12 -9.30 3.70
C SER A 45 7.55 -7.89 3.50
N CYS A 46 6.46 -7.78 2.75
CA CYS A 46 5.64 -6.58 2.73
C CYS A 46 4.59 -6.65 3.86
N ASP A 47 4.24 -5.52 4.44
CA ASP A 47 3.09 -5.43 5.35
C ASP A 47 1.79 -5.32 4.54
N VAL A 48 1.82 -4.57 3.44
CA VAL A 48 0.72 -4.43 2.48
C VAL A 48 1.24 -4.69 1.08
N ILE A 49 0.48 -5.44 0.27
CA ILE A 49 0.75 -5.59 -1.17
C ILE A 49 -0.41 -4.99 -1.93
N LEU A 50 -0.13 -4.00 -2.79
CA LEU A 50 -1.11 -3.47 -3.72
C LEU A 50 -1.11 -4.30 -5.00
N VAL A 51 -2.28 -4.62 -5.53
CA VAL A 51 -2.46 -5.28 -6.82
C VAL A 51 -3.23 -4.34 -7.72
N THR A 52 -2.65 -3.99 -8.87
CA THR A 52 -3.26 -3.07 -9.83
C THR A 52 -3.38 -3.69 -11.22
N GLY A 53 -4.52 -3.46 -11.87
CA GLY A 53 -4.75 -3.81 -13.27
C GLY A 53 -4.07 -2.89 -14.30
N ASP A 54 -3.43 -1.82 -13.83
CA ASP A 54 -2.76 -0.78 -14.62
C ASP A 54 -1.25 -0.80 -14.39
N ALA A 55 -0.50 -0.11 -15.24
CA ALA A 55 0.94 0.07 -15.07
C ALA A 55 1.25 0.80 -13.76
N TYR A 56 2.31 0.38 -13.06
CA TYR A 56 2.81 1.15 -11.93
C TYR A 56 3.64 2.33 -12.43
N VAL A 57 3.08 3.53 -12.29
CA VAL A 57 3.79 4.81 -12.41
C VAL A 57 3.75 5.50 -11.06
N ASP A 58 4.92 5.76 -10.48
CA ASP A 58 5.02 6.38 -9.17
C ASP A 58 4.83 7.90 -9.26
N HIS A 59 3.59 8.32 -9.52
CA HIS A 59 3.23 9.72 -9.75
C HIS A 59 1.96 10.09 -8.97
N PRO A 60 1.86 11.30 -8.39
CA PRO A 60 0.70 11.71 -7.59
C PRO A 60 -0.62 11.79 -8.39
N SER A 61 -0.59 11.75 -9.71
CA SER A 61 -1.83 11.61 -10.51
C SER A 61 -2.38 10.19 -10.53
N PHE A 62 -1.67 9.21 -9.96
CA PHE A 62 -2.03 7.80 -9.97
C PHE A 62 -2.49 7.36 -8.57
N GLY A 63 -3.76 6.95 -8.44
CA GLY A 63 -4.37 6.64 -7.15
C GLY A 63 -3.65 5.56 -6.33
N MET A 64 -3.19 4.48 -6.98
CA MET A 64 -2.43 3.43 -6.29
C MET A 64 -1.07 3.91 -5.78
N ALA A 65 -0.41 4.83 -6.49
CA ALA A 65 0.84 5.44 -6.04
C ALA A 65 0.61 6.30 -4.79
N ILE A 66 -0.43 7.15 -4.78
CA ILE A 66 -0.80 7.92 -3.58
C ILE A 66 -1.08 7.00 -2.40
N ILE A 67 -1.91 5.97 -2.58
CA ILE A 67 -2.26 5.05 -1.49
C ILE A 67 -1.00 4.32 -0.97
N GLY A 68 -0.14 3.85 -1.86
CA GLY A 68 1.11 3.19 -1.47
C GLY A 68 2.03 4.12 -0.67
N ARG A 69 2.25 5.35 -1.16
CA ARG A 69 3.09 6.35 -0.48
C ARG A 69 2.48 6.85 0.83
N LEU A 70 1.14 6.93 0.93
CA LEU A 70 0.48 7.25 2.19
C LEU A 70 0.69 6.16 3.23
N LEU A 71 0.53 4.89 2.86
CA LEU A 71 0.78 3.75 3.76
C LEU A 71 2.26 3.71 4.19
N GLU A 72 3.17 3.91 3.24
CA GLU A 72 4.60 3.97 3.53
C GLU A 72 4.96 5.13 4.48
N ALA A 73 4.36 6.31 4.29
CA ALA A 73 4.52 7.46 5.20
C ALA A 73 4.00 7.18 6.62
N GLN A 74 3.04 6.26 6.76
CA GLN A 74 2.55 5.72 8.03
C GLN A 74 3.43 4.59 8.58
N GLY A 75 4.53 4.24 7.90
CA GLY A 75 5.57 3.33 8.38
C GLY A 75 5.40 1.87 7.96
N PHE A 76 4.51 1.58 7.00
CA PHE A 76 4.33 0.22 6.46
C PHE A 76 5.32 -0.06 5.33
N ARG A 77 5.77 -1.31 5.21
CA ARG A 77 6.47 -1.80 4.02
C ARG A 77 5.44 -2.17 2.96
N VAL A 78 5.43 -1.45 1.84
CA VAL A 78 4.40 -1.59 0.81
C VAL A 78 5.05 -2.09 -0.47
N GLY A 79 4.57 -3.21 -1.01
CA GLY A 79 4.91 -3.69 -2.35
C GLY A 79 3.76 -3.49 -3.33
N ILE A 80 4.04 -3.59 -4.63
CA ILE A 80 3.01 -3.52 -5.67
C ILE A 80 3.19 -4.61 -6.72
N ILE A 81 2.09 -5.23 -7.13
CA ILE A 81 2.01 -6.16 -8.26
C ILE A 81 1.19 -5.46 -9.35
N SER A 82 1.86 -5.07 -10.42
CA SER A 82 1.25 -4.38 -11.55
C SER A 82 1.00 -5.34 -12.70
N GLN A 83 -0.23 -5.30 -13.23
CA GLN A 83 -0.67 -6.11 -14.37
C GLN A 83 -0.28 -7.60 -14.26
N PRO A 84 -0.59 -8.28 -13.13
CA PRO A 84 -0.28 -9.71 -13.01
C PRO A 84 -0.99 -10.50 -14.11
N ASP A 85 -0.35 -11.56 -14.60
CA ASP A 85 -1.02 -12.52 -15.47
C ASP A 85 -2.21 -13.16 -14.74
N TRP A 86 -3.42 -12.73 -15.11
CA TRP A 86 -4.67 -13.16 -14.49
C TRP A 86 -4.99 -14.64 -14.72
N ARG A 87 -4.28 -15.30 -15.65
CA ARG A 87 -4.44 -16.74 -15.92
C ARG A 87 -3.67 -17.61 -14.94
N SER A 88 -2.78 -17.03 -14.14
CA SER A 88 -1.93 -17.79 -13.21
C SER A 88 -1.97 -17.20 -11.80
N PRO A 89 -2.30 -17.99 -10.76
CA PRO A 89 -2.23 -17.52 -9.38
C PRO A 89 -0.79 -17.21 -8.94
N GLU A 90 0.23 -17.72 -9.63
CA GLU A 90 1.63 -17.47 -9.29
C GLU A 90 2.02 -16.00 -9.49
N ALA A 91 1.41 -15.32 -10.47
CA ALA A 91 1.65 -13.89 -10.70
C ALA A 91 1.26 -13.03 -9.49
N PHE A 92 0.28 -13.46 -8.69
CA PHE A 92 -0.17 -12.78 -7.48
C PHE A 92 0.68 -13.13 -6.24
N LYS A 93 1.59 -14.12 -6.36
CA LYS A 93 2.44 -14.62 -5.27
C LYS A 93 3.90 -14.18 -5.40
N THR A 94 4.26 -13.40 -6.42
CA THR A 94 5.64 -12.92 -6.66
C THR A 94 6.23 -12.20 -5.46
N LEU A 95 5.38 -11.48 -4.70
CA LEU A 95 5.72 -10.81 -3.44
C LEU A 95 5.29 -11.60 -2.19
N GLY A 96 4.97 -12.89 -2.32
CA GLY A 96 4.54 -13.77 -1.23
C GLY A 96 3.39 -13.22 -0.38
N LYS A 97 3.29 -13.69 0.86
CA LYS A 97 2.19 -13.32 1.77
C LYS A 97 2.49 -11.99 2.48
N PRO A 98 1.58 -11.00 2.45
CA PRO A 98 1.72 -9.77 3.22
C PRO A 98 1.41 -10.03 4.70
N ASN A 99 1.99 -9.22 5.60
CA ASN A 99 1.74 -9.35 7.04
C ASN A 99 0.34 -8.88 7.45
N LEU A 100 -0.26 -7.96 6.69
CA LEU A 100 -1.57 -7.38 6.99
C LEU A 100 -2.61 -7.76 5.93
N PHE A 101 -2.48 -7.26 4.70
CA PHE A 101 -3.50 -7.49 3.65
C PHE A 101 -3.00 -7.22 2.23
N PHE A 102 -3.80 -7.65 1.26
CA PHE A 102 -3.72 -7.22 -0.14
C PHE A 102 -4.73 -6.11 -0.41
N GLY A 103 -4.32 -5.02 -1.06
CA GLY A 103 -5.21 -3.97 -1.57
C GLY A 103 -5.35 -4.08 -3.08
N VAL A 104 -6.57 -4.20 -3.59
CA VAL A 104 -6.82 -4.42 -5.04
C VAL A 104 -7.47 -3.18 -5.65
N THR A 105 -6.99 -2.75 -6.81
CA THR A 105 -7.52 -1.61 -7.56
C THR A 105 -7.46 -1.85 -9.07
N SER A 106 -8.36 -1.22 -9.83
CA SER A 106 -8.31 -1.23 -11.30
C SER A 106 -7.22 -0.33 -11.87
N GLY A 107 -6.59 0.52 -11.05
CA GLY A 107 -5.54 1.45 -11.47
C GLY A 107 -6.06 2.88 -11.68
N ASN A 108 -5.50 3.59 -12.66
CA ASN A 108 -5.75 5.02 -12.86
C ASN A 108 -6.34 5.37 -14.23
N MET A 109 -7.06 4.42 -14.83
CA MET A 109 -7.74 4.56 -16.13
C MET A 109 -8.55 5.86 -16.26
#